data_AF-A0A2V9T8G9-F1
#
_entry.id   AF-A0A2V9T8G9-F1
#
_cell.length_a   1.000
_cell.length_b   1.000
_cell.length_c   1.000
_cell.angle_alpha   90.00
_cell.angle_beta   90.00
_cell.angle_gamma   90.00
#
_symmetry.space_group_name_H-M   'P 1'
#
loop_
_entity.id
_entity.type
_entity.pdbx_description
1 polymer ?
#
loop_
_entity_poly.entity_id
_entity_poly.type
_entity_poly.pdbx_seq_one_letter_code
_entity_poly.pdbx_strand_id
1 'polypeptide(L)' 'MSPPGTYFVTFATWRRQRLFVVERYARLFLRTIYAYRRQGKLQLHAFVLMPEHVHLLLTPAEDVDTRAHRAAH' A
#
# COMPACT_ATOMS: atom_id res chain seq x y z
N MET A 1 -10.49 -5.97 22.29
CA MET A 1 -10.32 -5.58 20.88
C MET A 1 -9.54 -6.67 20.17
N SER A 2 -9.99 -7.11 19.00
CA SER A 2 -9.17 -8.00 18.16
C SER A 2 -7.97 -7.20 17.65
N PRO A 3 -6.74 -7.74 17.69
CA PRO A 3 -5.58 -7.02 17.16
C PRO A 3 -5.81 -6.68 15.69
N PRO A 4 -5.30 -5.54 15.20
CA PRO A 4 -5.38 -5.21 13.79
C PRO A 4 -4.65 -6.30 12.98
N GLY A 5 -5.35 -6.87 12.00
CA GLY A 5 -4.79 -7.94 11.17
C GLY A 5 -3.63 -7.45 10.31
N THR A 6 -2.70 -8.35 9.99
CA THR A 6 -1.70 -8.12 8.94
C THR A 6 -2.28 -8.54 7.60
N TYR A 7 -2.23 -7.66 6.61
CA TYR A 7 -2.80 -7.86 5.29
C TYR A 7 -1.73 -7.83 4.21
N PHE A 8 -1.90 -8.70 3.22
CA PHE A 8 -1.23 -8.58 1.92
C PHE A 8 -2.15 -7.84 0.96
N VAL A 9 -1.73 -6.67 0.48
CA VAL A 9 -2.51 -5.80 -0.42
C VAL A 9 -1.76 -5.65 -1.73
N THR A 10 -2.45 -5.86 -2.85
CA THR A 10 -1.93 -5.59 -4.19
C THR A 10 -2.82 -4.62 -4.93
N PHE A 11 -2.23 -3.70 -5.68
CA PHE A 11 -2.97 -2.81 -6.58
C PHE A 11 -2.11 -2.45 -7.79
N ALA A 12 -2.77 -2.13 -8.89
CA ALA A 12 -2.15 -1.70 -10.14
C ALA A 12 -2.55 -0.26 -10.49
N THR A 13 -1.71 0.38 -11.28
CA THR A 13 -2.01 1.64 -11.94
C THR A 13 -3.16 1.49 -12.93
N TRP A 14 -3.83 2.61 -13.27
CA TRP A 14 -4.87 2.62 -14.28
C TRP A 14 -4.35 2.03 -15.60
N ARG A 15 -5.09 1.05 -16.15
CA ARG A 15 -4.72 0.32 -17.38
C ARG A 15 -3.28 -0.26 -17.36
N ARG A 16 -2.72 -0.55 -16.18
CA ARG A 16 -1.36 -1.08 -16.01
C ARG A 16 -0.29 -0.22 -16.68
N GLN A 17 -0.47 1.09 -16.68
CA GLN A 17 0.55 2.01 -17.16
C GLN A 17 1.83 1.90 -16.33
N ARG A 18 2.99 1.84 -16.98
CA ARG A 18 4.28 1.70 -16.31
C ARG A 18 4.76 3.00 -15.63
N LEU A 19 3.93 3.64 -14.82
CA LEU A 19 4.21 4.95 -14.22
C LEU A 19 5.44 4.92 -13.30
N PHE A 20 5.71 3.81 -12.62
CA PHE A 20 6.83 3.73 -11.67
C PHE A 20 8.21 3.58 -12.32
N VAL A 21 8.32 3.51 -13.65
CA VAL A 21 9.60 3.66 -14.35
C VAL A 21 10.09 5.10 -14.35
N VAL A 22 9.17 6.08 -14.16
CA VAL A 22 9.52 7.48 -14.01
C VAL A 22 9.88 7.73 -12.55
N GLU A 23 11.14 8.03 -12.29
CA GLU A 23 11.70 8.15 -10.93
C GLU A 23 10.92 9.13 -10.04
N ARG A 24 10.41 10.24 -10.60
CA ARG A 24 9.57 11.20 -9.85
C ARG A 24 8.31 10.56 -9.28
N TYR A 25 7.66 9.66 -10.02
CA TYR A 25 6.44 8.99 -9.56
C TYR A 25 6.75 7.91 -8.52
N ALA A 26 7.84 7.15 -8.70
CA ALA A 26 8.33 6.21 -7.70
C ALA A 26 8.67 6.93 -6.38
N ARG A 27 9.41 8.05 -6.44
CA ARG A 27 9.73 8.86 -5.24
C ARG A 27 8.49 9.44 -4.57
N LEU A 28 7.49 9.88 -5.34
CA LEU A 28 6.23 10.34 -4.77
C LEU A 28 5.53 9.23 -3.98
N PHE A 29 5.42 8.03 -4.56
CA PHE A 29 4.85 6.87 -3.88
C PHE A 29 5.60 6.55 -2.58
N LEU A 30 6.94 6.45 -2.64
CA LEU A 30 7.78 6.16 -1.47
C LEU A 30 7.63 7.21 -0.38
N ARG A 31 7.68 8.50 -0.73
CA ARG A 31 7.49 9.60 0.24
C ARG A 31 6.15 9.49 0.95
N THR A 32 5.09 9.19 0.22
CA THR A 32 3.73 9.07 0.76
C THR A 32 3.61 7.88 1.70
N ILE A 33 4.03 6.67 1.28
CA ILE A 33 3.87 5.47 2.12
C ILE A 33 4.73 5.54 3.39
N TYR A 34 5.93 6.10 3.31
CA TYR A 34 6.76 6.35 4.49
C TYR A 34 6.18 7.45 5.39
N ALA A 35 5.51 8.46 4.83
CA ALA A 35 4.81 9.46 5.65
C ALA A 35 3.66 8.82 6.45
N TYR A 36 2.86 7.94 5.83
CA TYR A 36 1.81 7.19 6.53
C TYR A 36 2.37 6.31 7.65
N ARG A 37 3.50 5.63 7.41
CA ARG A 37 4.22 4.86 8.44
C ARG A 37 4.67 5.76 9.60
N ARG A 38 5.32 6.90 9.32
CA ARG A 38 5.78 7.83 10.36
C ARG A 38 4.63 8.45 11.17
N GLN A 39 3.46 8.62 10.55
CA GLN A 39 2.25 9.12 11.20
C GLN A 39 1.54 8.05 12.04
N GLY A 40 2.03 6.80 12.08
CA GLY A 40 1.39 5.71 12.82
C GLY A 40 0.07 5.21 12.21
N LYS A 41 -0.27 5.63 10.99
CA LYS A 41 -1.53 5.24 10.32
C LYS A 41 -1.52 3.80 9.83
N LEU A 42 -0.32 3.24 9.63
CA LEU A 42 -0.09 1.85 9.28
C LEU A 42 1.29 1.43 9.78
N GLN A 43 1.45 0.14 10.08
CA GLN A 43 2.74 -0.52 10.18
C GLN A 43 3.06 -1.12 8.81
N LEU A 44 4.14 -0.66 8.17
CA LEU A 44 4.60 -1.18 6.89
C LEU A 44 5.69 -2.22 7.13
N HIS A 45 5.37 -3.49 6.91
CA HIS A 45 6.30 -4.61 7.13
C HIS A 45 7.20 -4.84 5.93
N ALA A 46 6.61 -4.87 4.73
CA ALA A 46 7.33 -5.04 3.47
C ALA A 46 6.55 -4.43 2.30
N PHE A 47 7.26 -4.10 1.22
CA PHE A 47 6.64 -3.75 -0.04
C PHE A 47 7.53 -4.07 -1.24
N VAL A 48 6.92 -4.25 -2.40
CA VAL A 48 7.58 -4.31 -3.71
C VAL A 48 6.92 -3.29 -4.62
N LEU A 49 7.73 -2.43 -5.25
CA LEU A 49 7.29 -1.45 -6.24
C LEU A 49 7.70 -1.96 -7.63
N MET A 50 6.74 -2.45 -8.40
CA MET A 50 6.94 -2.88 -9.79
C MET A 50 6.59 -1.72 -10.75
N PRO A 51 6.97 -1.77 -12.03
CA PRO A 51 6.74 -0.68 -12.98
C PRO A 51 5.30 -0.16 -13.06
N GLU A 52 4.30 -1.02 -12.84
CA GLU A 52 2.87 -0.68 -12.98
C GLU A 52 1.99 -1.10 -11.79
N HIS A 53 2.51 -1.86 -10.81
CA HIS A 53 1.76 -2.35 -9.65
C HIS A 53 2.62 -2.40 -8.38
N VAL A 54 1.97 -2.59 -7.24
CA VAL A 54 2.59 -2.60 -5.92
C VAL A 54 2.07 -3.77 -5.11
N HIS A 55 2.94 -4.43 -4.37
CA HIS A 55 2.59 -5.40 -3.33
C HIS A 55 2.97 -4.83 -1.96
N LEU A 56 2.09 -4.90 -0.98
CA LEU A 56 2.27 -4.39 0.37
C LEU A 56 1.97 -5.48 1.40
N LEU A 57 2.81 -5.59 2.42
CA LEU A 57 2.49 -6.30 3.66
C LEU A 57 2.42 -5.27 4.78
N LEU A 58 1.22 -5.06 5.33
CA LEU A 58 0.98 -3.99 6.31
C LEU A 58 -0.04 -4.38 7.37
N THR A 59 -0.01 -3.68 8.50
CA THR A 59 -1.03 -3.72 9.55
C THR A 59 -1.61 -2.31 9.72
N PRO A 60 -2.90 -2.09 9.40
CA PRO A 60 -3.55 -0.79 9.61
C PRO A 60 -3.65 -0.44 11.09
N ALA A 61 -3.73 0.85 11.41
CA ALA A 61 -4.08 1.27 12.77
C ALA A 61 -5.51 0.84 13.13
N GLU A 62 -5.82 0.68 14.42
CA GLU A 62 -7.09 0.11 14.91
C GLU A 62 -8.35 0.87 14.45
N ASP A 63 -8.23 2.17 14.20
CA ASP A 63 -9.32 3.03 13.72
C ASP A 63 -9.47 3.07 12.19
N VAL A 64 -8.69 2.27 11.46
CA VAL A 64 -8.75 2.19 9.99
C VAL A 64 -9.61 0.99 9.61
N ASP A 65 -10.84 1.25 9.15
CA ASP A 65 -11.73 0.21 8.65
C ASP A 65 -11.13 -0.47 7.40
N THR A 66 -10.85 -1.76 7.49
CA THR A 66 -10.24 -2.58 6.43
C THR A 66 -11.26 -3.31 5.55
N ARG A 67 -12.56 -3.06 5.70
CA ARG A 67 -13.66 -3.80 5.01
C ARG A 67 -13.79 -3.62 3.49
N ALA A 68 -12.73 -3.22 2.78
CA ALA A 68 -12.76 -3.07 1.33
C ALA A 68 -11.79 -4.03 0.61
N HIS A 69 -12.00 -5.35 0.70
CA HIS A 69 -11.44 -6.30 -0.29
C HIS A 69 -12.23 -7.63 -0.38
N ARG A 70 -13.52 -7.54 -0.72
CA ARG A 70 -14.31 -8.67 -1.24
C ARG A 70 -15.07 -8.23 -2.49
N ALA A 71 -14.35 -7.85 -3.54
CA ALA A 71 -14.93 -7.66 -4.87
C ALA A 71 -13.81 -7.56 -5.91
N ALA A 72 -13.34 -8.70 -6.41
CA ALA A 72 -12.78 -8.91 -7.76
C ALA A 72 -12.13 -10.30 -7.80
N HIS A 73 -12.97 -11.33 -7.88
CA HIS A 73 -12.65 -12.53 -8.62
C HIS A 73 -13.38 -12.44 -9.96
#